data_AF-A0A6C0EUQ2-F1
#
_entry.id   AF-A0A6C0EUQ2-F1
#
_cell.length_a   1.000
_cell.length_b   1.000
_cell.length_c   1.000
_cell.angle_alpha   90.00
_cell.angle_beta   90.00
_cell.angle_gamma   90.00
#
_symmetry.space_group_name_H-M   'P 1'
#
loop_
_entity.id
_entity.type
_entity.pdbx_description
1 polymer ?
#
loop_
_entity_poly.entity_id
_entity_poly.type
_entity_poly.pdbx_seq_one_letter_code
_entity_poly.pdbx_strand_id
1 'polypeptide(L)'
;MDSELESVLESELDSASRNKYSFTKTIIYTLVNCNATIFGGAVRDLFLHNFNATAFYDRFKNKNDENDDIDIDLIKKYNDPNIYPDTKDRLLVATDVDLFIQEKDFTKLLRILSIKYFIKKQKEIDMNYRLLNCEKGRYTLYKVEALNSFHVSVKLDIIVSSEGEPLIPLMETDFDVNRLMFNLKHQYYLRGKLGDQISFHNVIENIKHKRAICNPDIKQFRLDKMIQKGWNISVNYKIYNIIPFSILEDKCIVCHCDFNKDYNNKYLCIVSFKCPCKYYVCCECIQTNGEKLNKCVMCREDNFDNYENALKEWIFFKKYNLYSPKI
;
A
#
# COMPACT_ATOMS: atom_id res chain seq x y z
N MET A 1 -32.03 23.41 18.03
CA MET A 1 -32.45 23.12 16.64
C MET A 1 -31.29 22.57 15.82
N ASP A 2 -30.03 22.93 16.11
CA ASP A 2 -28.85 22.35 15.43
C ASP A 2 -28.47 20.94 15.91
N SER A 3 -28.72 20.60 17.19
CA SER A 3 -28.33 19.28 17.76
C SER A 3 -29.13 18.09 17.23
N GLU A 4 -30.39 18.29 16.81
CA GLU A 4 -31.22 17.22 16.23
C GLU A 4 -30.82 16.95 14.78
N LEU A 5 -30.50 18.00 14.01
CA LEU A 5 -30.04 17.88 12.63
C LEU A 5 -28.67 17.18 12.55
N GLU A 6 -27.74 17.51 13.45
CA GLU A 6 -26.45 16.82 13.59
C GLU A 6 -26.62 15.35 13.94
N SER A 7 -27.52 15.02 14.88
CA SER A 7 -27.79 13.63 15.28
C SER A 7 -28.39 12.77 14.16
N VAL A 8 -29.23 13.36 13.30
CA VAL A 8 -29.83 12.68 12.15
C VAL A 8 -28.77 12.47 11.06
N LEU A 9 -27.96 13.49 10.77
CA LEU A 9 -26.86 13.40 9.80
C LEU A 9 -25.78 12.39 10.23
N GLU A 10 -25.43 12.34 11.51
CA GLU A 10 -24.52 11.33 12.08
C GLU A 10 -25.11 9.92 11.99
N SER A 11 -26.41 9.74 12.24
CA SER A 11 -27.07 8.43 12.13
C SER A 11 -27.17 7.91 10.68
N GLU A 12 -27.31 8.82 9.70
CA GLU A 12 -27.35 8.46 8.27
C GLU A 12 -25.96 8.17 7.70
N LEU A 13 -24.94 8.93 8.09
CA LEU A 13 -23.53 8.69 7.71
C LEU A 13 -23.00 7.37 8.28
N ASP A 14 -23.44 7.02 9.49
CA ASP A 14 -23.11 5.78 10.17
C ASP A 14 -23.73 4.54 9.47
N SER A 15 -25.00 4.65 9.09
CA SER A 15 -25.70 3.68 8.23
C SER A 15 -24.96 3.47 6.90
N ALA A 16 -24.54 4.56 6.24
CA ALA A 16 -23.91 4.50 4.92
C ALA A 16 -22.57 3.73 4.92
N SER A 17 -21.71 3.99 5.90
CA SER A 17 -20.39 3.33 5.99
C SER A 17 -20.50 1.84 6.28
N ARG A 18 -21.42 1.47 7.17
CA ARG A 18 -21.74 0.06 7.48
C ARG A 18 -22.34 -0.68 6.30
N ASN A 19 -23.31 -0.06 5.64
CA ASN A 19 -23.94 -0.60 4.43
C ASN A 19 -22.90 -0.79 3.33
N LYS A 20 -21.97 0.16 3.18
CA LYS A 20 -20.84 0.05 2.25
C LYS A 20 -19.91 -1.09 2.61
N TYR A 21 -19.48 -1.20 3.86
CA TYR A 21 -18.63 -2.31 4.28
C TYR A 21 -19.30 -3.68 4.08
N SER A 22 -20.55 -3.83 4.53
CA SER A 22 -21.32 -5.06 4.38
C SER A 22 -21.48 -5.45 2.90
N PHE A 23 -21.76 -4.46 2.04
CA PHE A 23 -21.86 -4.70 0.61
C PHE A 23 -20.50 -5.06 -0.02
N THR A 24 -19.42 -4.33 0.29
CA THR A 24 -18.06 -4.66 -0.15
C THR A 24 -17.65 -6.07 0.29
N LYS A 25 -17.92 -6.46 1.55
CA LYS A 25 -17.66 -7.79 2.08
C LYS A 25 -18.43 -8.87 1.31
N THR A 26 -19.71 -8.63 1.04
CA THR A 26 -20.55 -9.55 0.24
C THR A 26 -20.04 -9.72 -1.18
N ILE A 27 -19.62 -8.62 -1.82
CA ILE A 27 -18.99 -8.65 -3.13
C ILE A 27 -17.70 -9.47 -3.07
N ILE A 28 -16.79 -9.16 -2.14
CA ILE A 28 -15.53 -9.90 -1.94
C ILE A 28 -15.77 -11.41 -1.81
N TYR A 29 -16.73 -11.83 -0.98
CA TYR A 29 -17.07 -13.26 -0.87
C TYR A 29 -17.59 -13.85 -2.19
N THR A 30 -18.41 -13.10 -2.92
CA THR A 30 -18.89 -13.53 -4.24
C THR A 30 -17.73 -13.69 -5.23
N LEU A 31 -16.75 -12.77 -5.23
CA LEU A 31 -15.57 -12.83 -6.06
C LEU A 31 -14.75 -14.10 -5.77
N VAL A 32 -14.39 -14.35 -4.51
CA VAL A 32 -13.55 -15.50 -4.15
C VAL A 32 -14.27 -16.83 -4.33
N ASN A 33 -15.60 -16.89 -4.17
CA ASN A 33 -16.43 -18.04 -4.52
C ASN A 33 -16.47 -18.35 -6.03
N CYS A 34 -16.06 -17.39 -6.86
CA CYS A 34 -15.84 -17.55 -8.29
C CYS A 34 -14.36 -17.72 -8.62
N ASN A 35 -13.56 -18.28 -7.71
CA ASN A 35 -12.11 -18.49 -7.88
C ASN A 35 -11.31 -17.21 -8.18
N ALA A 36 -11.84 -16.03 -7.89
CA ALA A 36 -11.07 -14.81 -8.02
C ALA A 36 -10.01 -14.73 -6.91
N THR A 37 -8.88 -14.12 -7.25
CA THR A 37 -7.87 -13.70 -6.27
C THR A 37 -7.88 -12.19 -6.17
N ILE A 38 -8.09 -11.68 -4.97
CA ILE A 38 -8.10 -10.25 -4.67
C ILE A 38 -6.69 -9.83 -4.26
N PHE A 39 -6.28 -8.62 -4.59
CA PHE A 39 -4.97 -8.08 -4.22
C PHE A 39 -5.01 -6.58 -3.97
N GLY A 40 -3.85 -6.01 -3.61
CA GLY A 40 -3.69 -4.57 -3.51
C GLY A 40 -4.36 -3.96 -2.28
N GLY A 41 -4.89 -2.74 -2.45
CA GLY A 41 -5.39 -1.93 -1.34
C GLY A 41 -6.59 -2.56 -0.62
N ALA A 42 -7.45 -3.27 -1.35
CA ALA A 42 -8.66 -3.87 -0.78
C ALA A 42 -8.35 -4.97 0.23
N VAL A 43 -7.36 -5.83 -0.05
CA VAL A 43 -6.97 -6.93 0.87
C VAL A 43 -6.38 -6.38 2.15
N ARG A 44 -5.49 -5.39 2.01
CA ARG A 44 -4.87 -4.68 3.13
C ARG A 44 -5.90 -3.98 4.00
N ASP A 45 -6.82 -3.24 3.38
CA ASP A 45 -7.86 -2.48 4.08
C ASP A 45 -8.86 -3.45 4.78
N LEU A 46 -9.20 -4.59 4.15
CA LEU A 46 -10.00 -5.65 4.76
C LEU A 46 -9.29 -6.29 5.98
N PHE A 47 -8.00 -6.59 5.86
CA PHE A 47 -7.22 -7.13 6.96
C PHE A 47 -7.21 -6.15 8.15
N LEU A 48 -6.91 -4.88 7.87
CA LEU A 48 -6.81 -3.85 8.90
C LEU A 48 -8.16 -3.58 9.58
N HIS A 49 -9.26 -3.61 8.81
CA HIS A 49 -10.61 -3.56 9.37
C HIS A 49 -10.84 -4.69 10.37
N ASN A 50 -10.63 -5.95 9.95
CA ASN A 50 -10.90 -7.11 10.79
C ASN A 50 -10.04 -7.11 12.06
N PHE A 51 -8.75 -6.78 11.92
CA PHE A 51 -7.82 -6.67 13.05
C PHE A 51 -8.31 -5.66 14.10
N ASN A 52 -8.67 -4.45 13.66
CA ASN A 52 -9.12 -3.40 14.58
C ASN A 52 -10.54 -3.64 15.12
N ALA A 53 -11.42 -4.27 14.33
CA ALA A 53 -12.74 -4.67 14.79
C ALA A 53 -12.64 -5.69 15.93
N THR A 54 -11.80 -6.72 15.77
CA THR A 54 -11.54 -7.71 16.83
C THR A 54 -10.95 -7.03 18.07
N ALA A 55 -9.92 -6.21 17.90
CA ALA A 55 -9.30 -5.48 19.02
C ALA A 55 -10.28 -4.54 19.74
N PHE A 56 -11.24 -3.96 19.03
CA PHE A 56 -12.31 -3.17 19.63
C PHE A 56 -13.23 -4.05 20.48
N TYR A 57 -13.77 -5.15 19.92
CA TYR A 57 -14.69 -6.04 20.63
C TYR A 57 -14.06 -6.72 21.84
N ASP A 58 -12.78 -7.09 21.76
CA ASP A 58 -12.07 -7.73 22.87
C ASP A 58 -11.96 -6.82 24.11
N ARG A 59 -12.04 -5.48 23.95
CA ARG A 59 -12.12 -4.54 25.09
C ARG A 59 -13.41 -4.64 25.89
N PHE A 60 -14.47 -5.15 25.26
CA PHE A 60 -15.80 -5.30 25.87
C PHE A 60 -16.08 -6.74 26.31
N LYS A 61 -15.41 -7.75 25.73
CA LYS A 61 -15.53 -9.15 26.16
C LYS A 61 -15.13 -9.39 27.61
N ASN A 62 -14.23 -8.56 28.16
CA ASN A 62 -13.82 -8.66 29.57
C ASN A 62 -14.78 -7.98 30.56
N LYS A 63 -15.96 -7.49 30.12
CA LYS A 63 -16.87 -6.70 30.97
C LYS A 63 -18.27 -7.25 31.16
N ASN A 64 -18.71 -8.23 30.37
CA ASN A 64 -20.06 -8.80 30.48
C ASN A 64 -20.00 -10.29 30.81
N ASP A 65 -20.37 -10.63 32.03
CA ASP A 65 -20.82 -11.96 32.42
C ASP A 65 -22.13 -12.30 31.68
N GLU A 66 -22.12 -13.44 30.99
CA GLU A 66 -23.22 -14.39 30.72
C GLU A 66 -24.52 -13.96 30.01
N ASN A 67 -24.77 -12.70 29.64
CA ASN A 67 -25.97 -12.34 28.87
C ASN A 67 -25.67 -11.93 27.42
N ASP A 68 -26.11 -12.78 26.49
CA ASP A 68 -25.94 -12.74 25.02
C ASP A 68 -26.76 -11.64 24.30
N ASP A 69 -27.26 -10.63 25.01
CA ASP A 69 -27.97 -9.52 24.38
C ASP A 69 -26.99 -8.55 23.73
N ILE A 70 -27.11 -8.39 22.40
CA ILE A 70 -26.36 -7.41 21.63
C ILE A 70 -26.70 -6.01 22.14
N ASP A 71 -25.79 -5.45 22.94
CA ASP A 71 -25.94 -4.12 23.51
C ASP A 71 -25.99 -3.05 22.39
N ILE A 72 -27.16 -2.42 22.22
CA ILE A 72 -27.35 -1.30 21.28
C ILE A 72 -26.33 -0.18 21.56
N ASP A 73 -25.89 -0.03 22.81
CA ASP A 73 -24.85 0.91 23.19
C ASP A 73 -23.48 0.51 22.62
N LEU A 74 -23.15 -0.78 22.57
CA LEU A 74 -21.94 -1.28 21.92
C LEU A 74 -21.92 -0.98 20.42
N ILE A 75 -23.08 -1.10 19.76
CA ILE A 75 -23.23 -0.75 18.34
C ILE A 75 -22.93 0.73 18.11
N LYS A 76 -23.49 1.63 18.93
CA LYS A 76 -23.20 3.07 18.84
C LYS A 76 -21.73 3.35 19.09
N LYS A 77 -21.15 2.72 20.11
CA LYS A 77 -19.73 2.84 20.44
C LYS A 77 -18.81 2.37 19.31
N TYR A 78 -19.20 1.32 18.58
CA TYR A 78 -18.42 0.78 17.48
C TYR A 78 -18.19 1.82 16.38
N ASN A 79 -19.16 2.69 16.12
CA ASN A 79 -19.08 3.62 14.99
C ASN A 79 -18.41 4.94 15.29
N ASP A 80 -18.27 5.28 16.57
CA ASP A 80 -17.63 6.53 16.94
C ASP A 80 -16.09 6.36 16.88
N PRO A 81 -15.39 6.96 15.89
CA PRO A 81 -13.94 6.83 15.77
C PRO A 81 -13.19 7.43 16.97
N ASN A 82 -13.83 8.26 17.81
CA ASN A 82 -13.20 8.96 18.93
C ASN A 82 -13.20 8.15 20.23
N ILE A 83 -14.08 7.16 20.38
CA ILE A 83 -14.17 6.36 21.63
C ILE A 83 -12.90 5.52 21.83
N TYR A 84 -12.39 4.93 20.75
CA TYR A 84 -11.10 4.24 20.72
C TYR A 84 -10.35 4.60 19.43
N PRO A 85 -9.64 5.75 19.43
CA PRO A 85 -8.98 6.28 18.23
C PRO A 85 -7.91 5.36 17.65
N ASP A 86 -7.32 4.51 18.48
CA ASP A 86 -6.32 3.52 18.11
C ASP A 86 -6.90 2.35 17.31
N THR A 87 -8.21 2.12 17.38
CA THR A 87 -8.93 1.12 16.56
C THR A 87 -9.83 1.76 15.49
N LYS A 88 -9.63 3.05 15.15
CA LYS A 88 -10.49 3.78 14.20
C LYS A 88 -10.59 3.12 12.82
N ASP A 89 -9.58 2.35 12.42
CA ASP A 89 -9.58 1.63 11.15
C ASP A 89 -10.53 0.43 11.10
N ARG A 90 -11.25 0.13 12.19
CA ARG A 90 -12.42 -0.77 12.19
C ARG A 90 -13.59 -0.25 11.35
N LEU A 91 -13.52 1.01 10.90
CA LEU A 91 -14.48 1.65 10.00
C LEU A 91 -13.93 1.77 8.56
N LEU A 92 -12.71 1.25 8.32
CA LEU A 92 -12.08 1.33 7.01
C LEU A 92 -12.85 0.49 5.99
N VAL A 93 -13.11 1.09 4.82
CA VAL A 93 -13.74 0.41 3.68
C VAL A 93 -12.94 0.71 2.42
N ALA A 94 -12.65 -0.35 1.65
CA ALA A 94 -11.93 -0.22 0.38
C ALA A 94 -12.73 0.64 -0.62
N THR A 95 -12.01 1.49 -1.36
CA THR A 95 -12.61 2.36 -2.40
C THR A 95 -12.98 1.58 -3.67
N ASP A 96 -12.19 0.57 -3.96
CA ASP A 96 -12.18 -0.25 -5.15
C ASP A 96 -11.57 -1.61 -4.78
N VAL A 97 -11.92 -2.65 -5.54
CA VAL A 97 -11.42 -4.00 -5.37
C VAL A 97 -10.68 -4.40 -6.63
N ASP A 98 -9.35 -4.54 -6.52
CA ASP A 98 -8.50 -5.11 -7.55
C ASP A 98 -8.55 -6.64 -7.46
N LEU A 99 -8.84 -7.31 -8.58
CA LEU A 99 -8.87 -8.76 -8.61
C LEU A 99 -8.36 -9.35 -9.92
N PHE A 100 -7.98 -10.62 -9.82
CA PHE A 100 -7.56 -11.48 -10.91
C PHE A 100 -8.49 -12.68 -11.00
N ILE A 101 -8.91 -13.05 -12.21
CA ILE A 101 -9.79 -14.20 -12.45
C ILE A 101 -9.50 -14.84 -13.82
N GLN A 102 -9.71 -16.15 -13.95
CA GLN A 102 -9.64 -16.83 -15.25
C GLN A 102 -10.89 -16.55 -16.09
N GLU A 103 -10.74 -16.47 -17.41
CA GLU A 103 -11.85 -16.20 -18.33
C GLU A 103 -13.03 -17.16 -18.15
N LYS A 104 -12.74 -18.46 -17.93
CA LYS A 104 -13.76 -19.48 -17.66
C LYS A 104 -14.64 -19.18 -16.44
N ASP A 105 -14.07 -18.55 -15.41
CA ASP A 105 -14.74 -18.20 -14.16
C ASP A 105 -15.35 -16.78 -14.22
N PHE A 106 -14.83 -15.91 -15.08
CA PHE A 106 -15.30 -14.54 -15.26
C PHE A 106 -16.75 -14.46 -15.74
N THR A 107 -17.13 -15.27 -16.74
CA THR A 107 -18.52 -15.30 -17.24
C THR A 107 -19.50 -15.73 -16.15
N LYS A 108 -19.11 -16.71 -15.33
CA LYS A 108 -19.90 -17.15 -14.17
C LYS A 108 -20.05 -16.02 -13.15
N LEU A 109 -18.97 -15.32 -12.85
CA LEU A 109 -18.97 -14.19 -11.92
C LEU A 109 -19.93 -13.09 -12.38
N LEU A 110 -19.82 -12.63 -13.64
CA LEU A 110 -20.69 -11.58 -14.17
C LEU A 110 -22.16 -11.97 -14.10
N ARG A 111 -22.49 -13.22 -14.44
CA ARG A 111 -23.88 -13.71 -14.33
C ARG A 111 -24.40 -13.62 -12.90
N ILE A 112 -23.61 -14.05 -11.91
CA ILE A 112 -24.01 -14.00 -10.49
C ILE A 112 -24.20 -12.56 -10.04
N LEU A 113 -23.27 -11.67 -10.40
CA LEU A 113 -23.36 -10.26 -10.05
C LEU A 113 -24.58 -9.58 -10.68
N SER A 114 -24.87 -9.84 -11.96
CA SER A 114 -26.03 -9.26 -12.66
C SER A 114 -27.39 -9.75 -12.17
N ILE A 115 -27.46 -10.94 -11.55
CA ILE A 115 -28.69 -11.42 -10.91
C ILE A 115 -28.98 -10.66 -9.62
N LYS A 116 -27.92 -10.30 -8.88
CA LYS A 116 -28.04 -9.71 -7.53
C LYS A 116 -28.02 -8.19 -7.52
N TYR A 117 -27.34 -7.58 -8.49
CA TYR A 117 -26.95 -6.18 -8.47
C TYR A 117 -27.10 -5.55 -9.85
N PHE A 118 -27.27 -4.23 -9.88
CA PHE A 118 -27.16 -3.47 -11.11
C PHE A 118 -25.68 -3.31 -11.46
N ILE A 119 -25.28 -3.72 -12.67
CA ILE A 119 -23.88 -3.75 -13.12
C ILE A 119 -23.65 -2.74 -14.23
N LYS A 120 -22.73 -1.79 -13.99
CA LYS A 120 -22.25 -0.84 -14.99
C LYS A 120 -20.86 -1.24 -15.47
N LYS A 121 -20.76 -1.74 -16.71
CA LYS A 121 -19.48 -2.04 -17.38
C LYS A 121 -18.95 -0.75 -18.02
N GLN A 122 -17.78 -0.29 -17.61
CA GLN A 122 -17.28 1.03 -18.02
C GLN A 122 -16.15 0.96 -19.04
N LYS A 123 -15.23 -0.01 -18.93
CA LYS A 123 -14.06 -0.03 -19.80
C LYS A 123 -13.44 -1.41 -19.91
N GLU A 124 -12.98 -1.73 -21.11
CA GLU A 124 -12.20 -2.91 -21.45
C GLU A 124 -10.84 -2.43 -21.96
N ILE A 125 -9.75 -2.89 -21.35
CA ILE A 125 -8.39 -2.46 -21.71
C ILE A 125 -7.49 -3.69 -21.78
N ASP A 126 -6.91 -3.96 -22.94
CA ASP A 126 -5.82 -4.93 -23.07
C ASP A 126 -4.63 -4.46 -22.23
N MET A 127 -4.05 -5.30 -21.38
CA MET A 127 -2.97 -4.92 -20.45
C MET A 127 -1.57 -5.03 -21.07
N ASN A 128 -1.43 -5.44 -22.33
CA ASN A 128 -0.15 -5.57 -23.03
C ASN A 128 0.70 -4.27 -23.05
N TYR A 129 0.06 -3.09 -22.98
CA TYR A 129 0.76 -1.81 -22.89
C TYR A 129 1.40 -1.53 -21.52
N ARG A 130 1.03 -2.28 -20.47
CA ARG A 130 1.56 -2.11 -19.10
C ARG A 130 2.48 -3.23 -18.65
N LEU A 131 2.31 -4.42 -19.20
CA LEU A 131 3.07 -5.60 -18.84
C LEU A 131 4.12 -5.85 -19.90
N LEU A 132 5.38 -5.48 -19.62
CA LEU A 132 6.52 -5.83 -20.46
C LEU A 132 6.48 -7.35 -20.70
N ASN A 133 6.53 -7.77 -21.97
CA ASN A 133 6.47 -9.17 -22.41
C ASN A 133 5.10 -9.87 -22.26
N CYS A 134 4.01 -9.13 -22.12
CA CYS A 134 2.67 -9.72 -22.21
C CYS A 134 2.18 -9.73 -23.67
N GLU A 135 1.79 -10.91 -24.14
CA GLU A 135 1.11 -11.07 -25.43
C GLU A 135 -0.22 -10.30 -25.44
N LYS A 136 -0.55 -9.74 -26.60
CA LYS A 136 -1.83 -9.06 -26.84
C LYS A 136 -2.99 -10.01 -26.54
N GLY A 137 -4.01 -9.53 -25.84
CA GLY A 137 -5.21 -10.32 -25.50
C GLY A 137 -5.02 -11.35 -24.39
N ARG A 138 -3.82 -11.47 -23.79
CA ARG A 138 -3.57 -12.40 -22.68
C ARG A 138 -4.24 -11.96 -21.38
N TYR A 139 -4.19 -10.66 -21.09
CA TYR A 139 -4.85 -10.07 -19.92
C TYR A 139 -5.70 -8.87 -20.33
N THR A 140 -6.95 -8.88 -19.91
CA THR A 140 -7.90 -7.80 -20.17
C THR A 140 -8.40 -7.24 -18.84
N LEU A 141 -8.26 -5.93 -18.65
CA LEU A 141 -8.82 -5.20 -17.52
C LEU A 141 -10.25 -4.75 -17.82
N TYR A 142 -11.17 -5.19 -16.98
CA TYR A 142 -12.56 -4.76 -16.96
C TYR A 142 -12.81 -3.85 -15.76
N LYS A 143 -13.28 -2.62 -16.02
CA LYS A 143 -13.78 -1.72 -14.97
C LYS A 143 -15.28 -1.91 -14.82
N VAL A 144 -15.69 -2.46 -13.67
CA VAL A 144 -17.08 -2.80 -13.37
C VAL A 144 -17.50 -2.07 -12.10
N GLU A 145 -18.71 -1.54 -12.07
CA GLU A 145 -19.31 -0.97 -10.87
C GLU A 145 -20.58 -1.76 -10.54
N ALA A 146 -20.63 -2.34 -9.34
CA ALA A 146 -21.80 -3.06 -8.83
C ALA A 146 -22.57 -2.17 -7.86
N LEU A 147 -23.88 -2.04 -8.07
CA LEU A 147 -24.77 -1.21 -7.28
C LEU A 147 -25.87 -2.07 -6.63
N ASN A 148 -26.09 -1.92 -5.33
CA ASN A 148 -27.19 -2.58 -4.63
C ASN A 148 -28.48 -1.73 -4.65
N SER A 149 -29.57 -2.27 -4.10
CA SER A 149 -30.88 -1.60 -3.99
C SER A 149 -30.86 -0.31 -3.17
N PHE A 150 -29.85 -0.11 -2.34
CA PHE A 150 -29.65 1.09 -1.53
C PHE A 150 -28.73 2.12 -2.20
N HIS A 151 -28.44 1.96 -3.51
CA HIS A 151 -27.56 2.84 -4.28
C HIS A 151 -26.12 2.92 -3.76
N VAL A 152 -25.71 1.95 -2.94
CA VAL A 152 -24.32 1.81 -2.53
C VAL A 152 -23.56 1.12 -3.66
N SER A 153 -22.41 1.67 -4.06
CA SER A 153 -21.59 1.11 -5.15
C SER A 153 -20.24 0.57 -4.68
N VAL A 154 -19.80 -0.48 -5.37
CA VAL A 154 -18.46 -1.07 -5.24
C VAL A 154 -17.83 -1.12 -6.62
N LYS A 155 -16.65 -0.52 -6.74
CA LYS A 155 -15.85 -0.50 -7.98
C LYS A 155 -14.93 -1.71 -8.01
N LEU A 156 -14.87 -2.37 -9.16
CA LEU A 156 -14.09 -3.56 -9.41
C LEU A 156 -13.16 -3.31 -10.60
N ASP A 157 -11.86 -3.48 -10.36
CA ASP A 157 -10.84 -3.52 -11.39
C ASP A 157 -10.48 -5.00 -11.61
N ILE A 158 -11.12 -5.62 -12.61
CA ILE A 158 -11.08 -7.06 -12.85
C ILE A 158 -10.08 -7.39 -13.97
N ILE A 159 -8.96 -8.01 -13.62
CA ILE A 159 -8.00 -8.53 -14.59
C ILE A 159 -8.40 -9.97 -14.95
N VAL A 160 -8.77 -10.17 -16.21
CA VAL A 160 -9.18 -11.47 -16.76
C VAL A 160 -8.04 -12.05 -17.59
N SER A 161 -7.69 -13.30 -17.33
CA SER A 161 -6.67 -14.06 -18.08
C SER A 161 -7.32 -15.02 -19.07
N SER A 162 -6.93 -14.97 -20.33
CA SER A 162 -7.48 -15.79 -21.41
C SER A 162 -6.86 -17.20 -21.50
N GLU A 163 -5.63 -17.41 -21.05
CA GLU A 163 -4.96 -18.71 -21.13
C GLU A 163 -4.22 -19.16 -19.85
N GLY A 164 -4.11 -20.49 -19.68
CA GLY A 164 -3.11 -21.16 -18.84
C GLY A 164 -3.33 -21.20 -17.33
N GLU A 165 -2.37 -21.80 -16.62
CA GLU A 165 -2.29 -21.68 -15.15
C GLU A 165 -2.22 -20.19 -14.77
N PRO A 166 -2.93 -19.77 -13.72
CA PRO A 166 -3.09 -18.37 -13.35
C PRO A 166 -1.77 -17.83 -12.78
N LEU A 167 -0.83 -17.49 -13.66
CA LEU A 167 0.25 -16.60 -13.31
C LEU A 167 -0.38 -15.21 -13.24
N ILE A 168 -0.78 -14.80 -12.04
CA ILE A 168 -1.02 -13.39 -11.74
C ILE A 168 0.23 -12.66 -12.26
N PRO A 169 0.10 -11.78 -13.27
CA PRO A 169 1.27 -11.17 -13.90
C PRO A 169 2.12 -10.57 -12.79
N LEU A 170 3.44 -10.77 -12.79
CA LEU A 170 4.31 -10.19 -11.77
C LEU A 170 4.39 -8.67 -12.02
N MET A 171 3.38 -7.93 -11.58
CA MET A 171 3.44 -6.48 -11.53
C MET A 171 4.20 -6.11 -10.28
N GLU A 172 5.22 -5.26 -10.44
CA GLU A 172 5.85 -4.62 -9.32
C GLU A 172 4.79 -3.92 -8.47
N THR A 173 4.79 -4.21 -7.18
CA THR A 173 3.92 -3.55 -6.23
C THR A 173 4.64 -2.33 -5.68
N ASP A 174 4.01 -1.18 -5.79
CA ASP A 174 4.55 0.09 -5.29
C ASP A 174 4.86 0.08 -3.80
N PHE A 175 4.15 -0.74 -3.02
CA PHE A 175 4.31 -0.91 -1.57
C PHE A 175 4.30 -2.40 -1.21
N ASP A 176 5.12 -2.80 -0.26
CA ASP A 176 5.17 -4.15 0.31
C ASP A 176 3.81 -4.63 0.84
N VAL A 177 3.06 -3.75 1.51
CA VAL A 177 1.72 -4.02 2.05
C VAL A 177 0.66 -4.30 0.99
N ASN A 178 0.92 -3.93 -0.27
CA ASN A 178 0.04 -4.23 -1.39
C ASN A 178 0.35 -5.58 -2.06
N ARG A 179 1.37 -6.31 -1.55
CA ARG A 179 1.68 -7.68 -1.98
C ARG A 179 0.75 -8.71 -1.36
N LEU A 180 -0.01 -8.33 -0.34
CA LEU A 180 -0.98 -9.20 0.31
C LEU A 180 -2.11 -9.54 -0.68
N MET A 181 -2.36 -10.84 -0.83
CA MET A 181 -3.40 -11.39 -1.68
C MET A 181 -4.42 -12.16 -0.85
N PHE A 182 -5.64 -12.28 -1.36
CA PHE A 182 -6.73 -13.02 -0.73
C PHE A 182 -7.49 -13.92 -1.69
N ASN A 183 -7.64 -15.21 -1.34
CA ASN A 183 -8.53 -16.16 -2.00
C ASN A 183 -9.01 -17.26 -1.04
N LEU A 184 -9.99 -18.07 -1.45
CA LEU A 184 -10.54 -19.14 -0.61
C LEU A 184 -9.52 -20.21 -0.21
N LYS A 185 -8.56 -20.52 -1.10
CA LYS A 185 -7.62 -21.63 -0.88
C LYS A 185 -6.54 -21.31 0.16
N HIS A 186 -6.06 -20.07 0.19
CA HIS A 186 -4.90 -19.68 1.01
C HIS A 186 -5.24 -18.63 2.07
N GLN A 187 -6.50 -18.16 2.14
CA GLN A 187 -6.88 -16.99 2.92
C GLN A 187 -5.99 -15.79 2.57
N TYR A 188 -4.96 -15.49 3.38
CA TYR A 188 -3.98 -14.45 3.10
C TYR A 188 -2.61 -15.02 2.74
N TYR A 189 -2.01 -14.52 1.66
CA TYR A 189 -0.66 -14.92 1.24
C TYR A 189 0.06 -13.80 0.50
N LEU A 190 1.38 -13.87 0.36
CA LEU A 190 2.15 -12.89 -0.40
C LEU A 190 2.27 -13.26 -1.87
N ARG A 191 2.18 -12.24 -2.73
CA ARG A 191 2.60 -12.29 -4.13
C ARG A 191 4.12 -12.30 -4.24
N GLY A 192 4.70 -13.23 -5.01
CA GLY A 192 6.15 -13.29 -5.32
C GLY A 192 6.80 -14.67 -5.07
N LYS A 193 8.03 -14.87 -5.55
CA LYS A 193 8.82 -16.09 -5.28
C LYS A 193 9.46 -16.04 -3.88
N LEU A 194 9.72 -17.21 -3.28
CA LEU A 194 10.65 -17.37 -2.16
C LEU A 194 12.00 -16.76 -2.55
N GLY A 195 12.34 -15.60 -2.00
CA GLY A 195 13.53 -14.82 -2.38
C GLY A 195 13.37 -13.31 -2.14
N ASP A 196 12.13 -12.82 -2.04
CA ASP A 196 11.88 -11.46 -1.57
C ASP A 196 12.18 -11.37 -0.06
N GLN A 197 13.07 -10.45 0.31
CA GLN A 197 13.55 -10.26 1.69
C GLN A 197 12.44 -9.91 2.71
N ILE A 198 11.23 -9.59 2.25
CA ILE A 198 10.10 -9.22 3.10
C ILE A 198 9.21 -10.45 3.31
N SER A 199 9.25 -10.99 4.53
CA SER A 199 8.43 -12.13 4.93
C SER A 199 6.93 -11.75 5.03
N PHE A 200 6.05 -12.75 4.95
CA PHE A 200 4.62 -12.56 5.22
C PHE A 200 4.39 -11.93 6.60
N HIS A 201 5.12 -12.37 7.62
CA HIS A 201 5.06 -11.79 8.96
C HIS A 201 5.37 -10.29 8.96
N ASN A 202 6.43 -9.86 8.28
CA ASN A 202 6.81 -8.45 8.19
C ASN A 202 5.72 -7.62 7.50
N VAL A 203 5.12 -8.14 6.42
CA VAL A 203 4.00 -7.45 5.75
C VAL A 203 2.82 -7.29 6.69
N ILE A 204 2.43 -8.34 7.43
CA ILE A 204 1.32 -8.27 8.39
C ILE A 204 1.61 -7.26 9.50
N GLU A 205 2.81 -7.28 10.07
CA GLU A 205 3.21 -6.32 11.11
C GLU A 205 3.30 -4.88 10.59
N ASN A 206 3.67 -4.71 9.33
CA ASN A 206 3.62 -3.42 8.65
C ASN A 206 2.17 -2.92 8.51
N ILE A 207 1.24 -3.78 8.09
CA ILE A 207 -0.17 -3.41 7.96
C ILE A 207 -0.77 -3.01 9.31
N LYS A 208 -0.57 -3.81 10.37
CA LYS A 208 -1.11 -3.53 11.72
C LYS A 208 -0.68 -2.16 12.26
N HIS A 209 0.57 -1.78 12.00
CA HIS A 209 1.16 -0.54 12.49
C HIS A 209 1.13 0.59 11.46
N LYS A 210 0.38 0.42 10.35
CA LYS A 210 0.33 1.37 9.22
C LYS A 210 1.72 1.79 8.71
N ARG A 211 2.67 0.86 8.71
CA ARG A 211 3.99 1.04 8.08
C ARG A 211 3.96 0.46 6.68
N ALA A 212 4.63 1.09 5.73
CA ALA A 212 4.79 0.57 4.39
C ALA A 212 6.21 0.83 3.89
N ILE A 213 6.72 -0.11 3.11
CA ILE A 213 7.99 -0.02 2.40
C ILE A 213 7.67 0.16 0.91
N CYS A 214 8.08 1.27 0.30
CA CYS A 214 7.78 1.57 -1.11
C CYS A 214 8.98 1.40 -2.04
N ASN A 215 8.70 1.19 -3.34
CA ASN A 215 9.74 1.19 -4.37
C ASN A 215 10.25 2.62 -4.63
N PRO A 216 11.53 2.81 -5.04
CA PRO A 216 12.09 4.13 -5.34
C PRO A 216 11.38 4.86 -6.49
N ASP A 217 10.94 4.12 -7.52
CA ASP A 217 10.31 4.69 -8.71
C ASP A 217 8.79 4.95 -8.55
N ILE A 218 8.30 5.00 -7.31
CA ILE A 218 6.89 5.22 -7.04
C ILE A 218 6.44 6.62 -7.50
N LYS A 219 5.30 6.67 -8.19
CA LYS A 219 4.69 7.95 -8.58
C LYS A 219 4.19 8.73 -7.36
N GLN A 220 4.50 10.03 -7.32
CA GLN A 220 4.21 10.92 -6.20
C GLN A 220 2.77 10.84 -5.67
N PHE A 221 1.78 10.87 -6.56
CA PHE A 221 0.37 10.84 -6.15
C PHE A 221 -0.01 9.56 -5.38
N ARG A 222 0.71 8.45 -5.59
CA ARG A 222 0.47 7.18 -4.88
C ARG A 222 1.02 7.23 -3.46
N LEU A 223 2.16 7.90 -3.27
CA LEU A 223 2.70 8.21 -1.96
C LEU A 223 1.72 9.10 -1.18
N ASP A 224 1.29 10.21 -1.80
CA ASP A 224 0.39 11.16 -1.15
C ASP A 224 -0.92 10.49 -0.71
N LYS A 225 -1.47 9.59 -1.53
CA LYS A 225 -2.66 8.78 -1.19
C LYS A 225 -2.45 7.92 0.07
N MET A 226 -1.26 7.34 0.26
CA MET A 226 -0.95 6.53 1.43
C MET A 226 -0.72 7.40 2.67
N ILE A 227 -0.01 8.53 2.53
CA ILE A 227 0.20 9.49 3.63
C ILE A 227 -1.14 10.06 4.12
N GLN A 228 -2.04 10.46 3.21
CA GLN A 228 -3.38 10.93 3.55
C GLN A 228 -4.21 9.89 4.31
N LYS A 229 -3.96 8.59 4.09
CA LYS A 229 -4.58 7.48 4.84
C LYS A 229 -3.89 7.18 6.18
N GLY A 230 -2.87 7.96 6.55
CA GLY A 230 -2.12 7.84 7.79
C GLY A 230 -1.04 6.77 7.79
N TRP A 231 -0.52 6.39 6.61
CA TRP A 231 0.60 5.44 6.53
C TRP A 231 1.94 6.12 6.79
N ASN A 232 2.78 5.49 7.60
CA ASN A 232 4.19 5.80 7.73
C ASN A 232 4.97 5.03 6.66
N ILE A 233 5.64 5.74 5.75
CA ILE A 233 6.22 5.14 4.55
C ILE A 233 7.74 5.28 4.62
N SER A 234 8.41 4.14 4.61
CA SER A 234 9.84 4.01 4.37
C SER A 234 10.07 3.65 2.90
N VAL A 235 11.18 4.08 2.31
CA VAL A 235 11.52 3.69 0.94
C VAL A 235 12.50 2.52 0.99
N ASN A 236 12.24 1.48 0.20
CA ASN A 236 13.18 0.38 0.00
C ASN A 236 14.28 0.83 -0.95
N TYR A 237 15.26 1.54 -0.41
CA TYR A 237 16.51 1.68 -1.14
C TYR A 237 17.26 0.36 -1.02
N LYS A 238 17.19 -0.45 -2.08
CA LYS A 238 18.32 -1.33 -2.35
C LYS A 238 19.52 -0.38 -2.50
N ILE A 239 20.41 -0.42 -1.51
CA ILE A 239 21.74 0.17 -1.53
C ILE A 239 21.82 1.63 -1.04
N TYR A 240 21.32 2.00 0.15
CA TYR A 240 21.98 3.03 0.96
C TYR A 240 21.81 2.73 2.45
N ASN A 241 22.82 2.11 3.06
CA ASN A 241 22.92 2.09 4.52
C ASN A 241 23.24 3.53 4.95
N ILE A 242 22.26 4.25 5.47
CA ILE A 242 22.53 5.49 6.20
C ILE A 242 23.15 5.06 7.54
N ILE A 243 24.47 5.12 7.64
CA ILE A 243 25.21 4.71 8.84
C ILE A 243 25.12 5.86 9.86
N PRO A 244 24.78 5.59 11.14
CA PRO A 244 24.77 6.61 12.18
C PRO A 244 26.16 7.22 12.40
N PHE A 245 26.16 8.55 12.61
CA PHE A 245 27.30 9.48 12.65
C PHE A 245 28.46 9.16 13.61
N SER A 246 28.33 8.18 14.51
CA SER A 246 29.24 8.01 15.64
C SER A 246 30.59 7.36 15.33
N ILE A 247 30.92 7.09 14.06
CA ILE A 247 32.12 6.31 13.69
C ILE A 247 33.00 7.03 12.64
N LEU A 248 32.60 8.17 12.07
CA LEU A 248 33.27 8.72 10.89
C LEU A 248 33.78 10.15 11.10
N GLU A 249 35.11 10.28 11.10
CA GLU A 249 35.80 11.54 10.85
C GLU A 249 35.74 11.82 9.35
N ASP A 250 34.74 12.51 8.79
CA ASP A 250 34.84 12.82 7.36
C ASP A 250 34.13 14.10 6.91
N LYS A 251 34.78 14.74 5.93
CA LYS A 251 34.29 15.90 5.16
C LYS A 251 33.78 15.41 3.81
N CYS A 252 32.98 16.22 3.12
CA CYS A 252 32.66 15.92 1.71
C CYS A 252 33.93 15.93 0.86
N ILE A 253 34.13 14.94 0.00
CA ILE A 253 35.29 14.91 -0.90
C ILE A 253 35.26 16.03 -1.96
N VAL A 254 34.08 16.62 -2.21
CA VAL A 254 33.88 17.70 -3.20
C VAL A 254 33.91 19.08 -2.54
N CYS A 255 33.06 19.35 -1.53
CA CYS A 255 33.07 20.66 -0.85
C CYS A 255 34.03 20.79 0.33
N HIS A 256 34.61 19.69 0.82
CA HIS A 256 35.36 19.64 2.07
C HIS A 256 34.62 20.20 3.30
N CYS A 257 33.31 20.40 3.16
CA CYS A 257 32.39 20.77 4.21
C CYS A 257 32.37 19.66 5.27
N ASP A 258 32.51 20.07 6.53
CA ASP A 258 32.57 19.20 7.69
C ASP A 258 31.15 18.78 8.09
N PHE A 259 30.86 17.49 7.94
CA PHE A 259 29.53 16.96 8.25
C PHE A 259 29.17 17.08 9.74
N ASN A 260 30.16 17.20 10.63
CA ASN A 260 29.96 17.30 12.07
C ASN A 260 29.76 18.73 12.59
N LYS A 261 29.93 19.76 11.76
CA LYS A 261 29.79 21.17 12.17
C LYS A 261 28.54 21.85 11.60
N ASP A 262 28.10 21.44 10.41
CA ASP A 262 26.94 22.02 9.72
C ASP A 262 25.71 21.10 9.82
N TYR A 263 25.24 20.86 11.05
CA TYR A 263 24.10 19.97 11.35
C TYR A 263 22.78 20.37 10.68
N ASN A 264 22.61 21.63 10.28
CA ASN A 264 21.27 22.18 10.06
C ASN A 264 20.73 22.03 8.65
N ASN A 265 21.47 21.58 7.61
CA ASN A 265 20.92 21.63 6.24
C ASN A 265 21.51 20.65 5.20
N LYS A 266 22.38 19.69 5.54
CA LYS A 266 23.04 18.85 4.54
C LYS A 266 22.88 17.36 4.83
N TYR A 267 22.00 16.70 4.08
CA TYR A 267 21.84 15.25 4.08
C TYR A 267 23.08 14.59 3.44
N LEU A 268 23.37 13.35 3.85
CA LEU A 268 24.50 12.54 3.41
C LEU A 268 24.04 11.58 2.32
N CYS A 269 24.76 11.52 1.19
CA CYS A 269 24.62 10.43 0.22
C CYS A 269 25.93 9.64 0.20
N ILE A 270 25.85 8.35 0.53
CA ILE A 270 27.00 7.44 0.44
C ILE A 270 27.19 7.06 -1.02
N VAL A 271 28.42 7.23 -1.51
CA VAL A 271 28.78 6.85 -2.86
C VAL A 271 29.37 5.44 -2.86
N SER A 272 28.53 4.50 -3.30
CA SER A 272 28.83 3.19 -3.88
C SER A 272 29.39 2.05 -3.02
N PHE A 273 28.76 0.88 -3.16
CA PHE A 273 29.20 -0.41 -2.63
C PHE A 273 30.10 -1.20 -3.61
N LYS A 274 30.21 -0.77 -4.88
CA LYS A 274 30.98 -1.48 -5.91
C LYS A 274 32.45 -1.02 -5.96
N CYS A 275 32.73 0.27 -5.73
CA CYS A 275 34.12 0.73 -5.67
C CYS A 275 34.66 0.62 -4.23
N PRO A 276 35.86 0.05 -4.03
CA PRO A 276 36.50 -0.07 -2.72
C PRO A 276 36.95 1.27 -2.12
N CYS A 277 36.91 2.36 -2.89
CA CYS A 277 37.21 3.70 -2.40
C CYS A 277 36.05 4.20 -1.53
N LYS A 278 36.17 4.03 -0.22
CA LYS A 278 35.23 4.58 0.76
C LYS A 278 35.38 6.11 0.79
N TYR A 279 34.38 6.86 0.36
CA TYR A 279 34.32 8.33 0.51
C TYR A 279 32.87 8.83 0.52
N TYR A 280 32.68 10.09 0.90
CA TYR A 280 31.38 10.72 1.09
C TYR A 280 31.21 11.97 0.21
N VAL A 281 30.03 12.13 -0.38
CA VAL A 281 29.66 13.33 -1.14
C VAL A 281 28.37 13.91 -0.52
N CYS A 282 28.37 15.21 -0.23
CA CYS A 282 27.16 15.86 0.28
C CYS A 282 26.11 15.97 -0.83
N CYS A 283 24.83 15.99 -0.48
CA CYS A 283 23.75 16.06 -1.47
C CYS A 283 23.83 17.29 -2.39
N GLU A 284 24.27 18.44 -1.87
CA GLU A 284 24.47 19.65 -2.66
C GLU A 284 25.52 19.44 -3.75
N CYS A 285 26.66 18.83 -3.40
CA CYS A 285 27.71 18.51 -4.36
C CYS A 285 27.25 17.46 -5.38
N ILE A 286 26.41 16.51 -4.99
CA ILE A 286 25.75 15.59 -5.93
C ILE A 286 24.87 16.36 -6.89
N GLN A 287 23.99 17.23 -6.41
CA GLN A 287 23.08 18.01 -7.26
C GLN A 287 23.84 18.91 -8.24
N THR A 288 24.90 19.59 -7.78
CA THR A 288 25.67 20.52 -8.62
C THR A 288 26.62 19.81 -9.59
N ASN A 289 27.14 18.62 -9.23
CA ASN A 289 28.20 17.95 -9.98
C ASN A 289 27.81 16.58 -10.52
N GLY A 290 26.53 16.22 -10.47
CA GLY A 290 26.04 14.88 -10.78
C GLY A 290 26.54 14.27 -12.08
N GLU A 291 26.47 15.03 -13.17
CA GLU A 291 26.96 14.61 -14.48
C GLU A 291 28.47 14.32 -14.48
N LYS A 292 29.23 15.04 -13.65
CA LYS A 292 30.68 14.86 -13.48
C LYS A 292 31.03 13.74 -12.48
N LEU A 293 30.04 13.30 -11.70
CA LEU A 293 30.14 12.24 -10.70
C LEU A 293 29.54 10.93 -11.20
N ASN A 294 29.49 10.70 -12.52
CA ASN A 294 29.08 9.41 -13.10
C ASN A 294 30.11 8.28 -12.91
N LYS A 295 31.28 8.61 -12.37
CA LYS A 295 32.37 7.70 -12.03
C LYS A 295 32.85 8.00 -10.63
N CYS A 296 33.52 7.03 -10.02
CA CYS A 296 34.13 7.25 -8.74
C CYS A 296 35.17 8.39 -8.78
N VAL A 297 35.09 9.36 -7.86
CA VAL A 297 36.05 10.49 -7.83
C VAL A 297 37.47 10.04 -7.49
N MET A 298 37.61 8.91 -6.79
CA MET A 298 38.90 8.33 -6.38
C MET A 298 39.42 7.30 -7.40
N CYS A 299 38.67 6.21 -7.64
CA CYS A 299 39.08 5.09 -8.50
C CYS A 299 38.73 5.28 -9.98
N ARG A 300 37.87 6.24 -10.35
CA ARG A 300 37.33 6.44 -11.71
C ARG A 300 36.59 5.24 -12.32
N GLU A 301 36.38 4.16 -11.58
CA GLU A 301 35.52 3.06 -12.00
C GLU A 301 34.07 3.54 -12.16
N ASP A 302 33.35 2.89 -13.06
CA ASP A 302 31.92 3.08 -13.25
C ASP A 302 31.22 2.70 -11.95
N ASN A 303 30.90 3.75 -11.20
CA ASN A 303 30.09 3.69 -10.02
C ASN A 303 28.71 4.18 -10.42
N PHE A 304 27.72 3.88 -9.59
CA PHE A 304 26.35 4.37 -9.69
C PHE A 304 25.45 3.55 -10.60
N ASP A 305 24.68 2.67 -9.95
CA ASP A 305 23.30 2.44 -10.35
C ASP A 305 22.54 3.80 -10.18
N ASN A 306 22.68 4.64 -11.21
CA ASN A 306 21.98 5.88 -11.56
C ASN A 306 22.06 7.07 -10.57
N TYR A 307 22.88 8.10 -10.90
CA TYR A 307 22.86 9.43 -10.26
C TYR A 307 21.44 9.99 -10.10
N GLU A 308 20.60 9.76 -11.11
CA GLU A 308 19.20 10.18 -11.09
C GLU A 308 18.42 9.58 -9.91
N ASN A 309 18.76 8.35 -9.49
CA ASN A 309 18.13 7.72 -8.33
C ASN A 309 18.52 8.50 -7.07
N ALA A 310 19.81 8.67 -6.79
CA ALA A 310 20.27 9.44 -5.61
C ALA A 310 19.67 10.87 -5.53
N LEU A 311 19.51 11.54 -6.68
CA LEU A 311 18.85 12.85 -6.72
C LEU A 311 17.34 12.79 -6.43
N LYS A 312 16.62 11.81 -7.02
CA LYS A 312 15.20 11.56 -6.71
C LYS A 312 14.99 11.27 -5.23
N GLU A 313 15.92 10.52 -4.61
CA GLU A 313 15.91 10.20 -3.18
C GLU A 313 16.02 11.44 -2.31
N TRP A 314 16.97 12.32 -2.61
CA TRP A 314 17.15 13.55 -1.85
C TRP A 314 15.93 14.47 -1.93
N ILE A 315 15.39 14.67 -3.14
CA ILE A 315 14.16 15.48 -3.33
C ILE A 315 13.02 14.90 -2.51
N PHE A 316 12.90 13.57 -2.48
CA PHE A 316 11.89 12.86 -1.72
C PHE A 316 12.05 13.05 -0.21
N PHE A 317 13.24 12.81 0.35
CA PHE A 317 13.50 13.00 1.79
C PHE A 317 13.27 14.43 2.26
N LYS A 318 13.76 15.42 1.50
CA LYS A 318 13.63 16.84 1.83
C LYS A 318 12.17 17.30 1.84
N LYS A 319 11.35 16.80 0.91
CA LYS A 319 9.94 17.16 0.79
C LYS A 319 9.08 16.62 1.94
N TYR A 320 9.39 15.40 2.42
CA TYR A 320 8.53 14.69 3.37
C TYR A 320 9.08 14.61 4.79
N ASN A 321 10.27 15.17 5.04
CA ASN A 321 10.91 15.20 6.36
C ASN A 321 11.01 13.79 6.99
N LEU A 322 11.22 12.77 6.14
CA LEU A 322 11.24 11.38 6.55
C LEU A 322 12.58 11.10 7.24
N TYR A 323 12.52 10.90 8.56
CA TYR A 323 13.67 10.46 9.34
C TYR A 323 14.09 9.06 8.89
N SER A 324 15.39 8.88 8.62
CA SER A 324 15.96 7.53 8.54
C SER A 324 15.84 6.87 9.92
N PRO A 325 15.28 5.66 10.03
CA PRO A 325 15.28 4.95 11.30
C PRO A 325 16.74 4.74 11.72
N LYS A 326 17.06 5.13 12.96
CA LYS A 326 18.29 4.71 13.62
C LYS A 326 18.37 3.18 13.53
N ILE A 327 19.42 2.68 12.88
CA ILE A 327 19.81 1.27 12.95
C ILE A 327 20.30 0.98 14.37
#